data_AF-A0A0G0C3Q9-F1
#
_entry.id   AF-A0A0G0C3Q9-F1
#
_cell.length_a   1.000
_cell.length_b   1.000
_cell.length_c   1.000
_cell.angle_alpha   90.00
_cell.angle_beta   90.00
_cell.angle_gamma   90.00
#
_symmetry.space_group_name_H-M   'P 1'
#
loop_
_entity.id
_entity.type
_entity.pdbx_description
1 polymer ?
#
loop_
_entity_poly.entity_id
_entity_poly.type
_entity_poly.pdbx_seq_one_letter_code
_entity_poly.pdbx_strand_id
1 'polypeptide(L)'
;MRDKEYLENLMYELWENHFCDIPRKNLVVIKFGKYSKRQLGSIKLANGRTKIKSLIKNQRDDFLTQDDKSITVITITRYFQNEIVPEDIVRATIAHEMCHYAHGFSSPLEKQFNNPHQGRVIDKELKKRGLEQLQKDTDKWLKVNWIKIVYQ
;
A
#
# COMPACT_ATOMS: atom_id res chain seq x y z
N MET A 1 0.35 -8.57 -17.98
CA MET A 1 1.27 -8.23 -16.86
C MET A 1 0.80 -6.90 -16.30
N ARG A 2 0.56 -6.83 -14.99
CA ARG A 2 0.05 -5.62 -14.34
C ARG A 2 1.09 -4.49 -14.38
N ASP A 3 0.59 -3.28 -14.56
CA ASP A 3 1.39 -2.07 -14.68
C ASP A 3 1.09 -1.06 -13.56
N LYS A 4 1.61 0.16 -13.70
CA LYS A 4 1.43 1.22 -12.72
C LYS A 4 -0.04 1.62 -12.59
N GLU A 5 -0.73 1.75 -13.72
CA GLU A 5 -2.14 2.17 -13.76
C GLU A 5 -3.03 1.16 -13.03
N TYR A 6 -2.76 -0.13 -13.20
CA TYR A 6 -3.41 -1.19 -12.43
C TYR A 6 -3.29 -1.00 -10.91
N LEU A 7 -2.09 -0.72 -10.38
CA LEU A 7 -1.90 -0.49 -8.95
C LEU A 7 -2.61 0.79 -8.47
N GLU A 8 -2.59 1.84 -9.30
CA GLU A 8 -3.26 3.10 -8.98
C GLU A 8 -4.77 2.89 -8.87
N ASN A 9 -5.36 2.20 -9.84
CA ASN A 9 -6.79 1.87 -9.83
C ASN A 9 -7.18 1.02 -8.62
N LEU A 10 -6.40 -0.02 -8.28
CA LEU A 10 -6.68 -0.82 -7.08
C LEU A 10 -6.57 -0.01 -5.78
N MET A 11 -5.55 0.84 -5.66
CA MET A 11 -5.40 1.69 -4.49
C MET A 11 -6.56 2.67 -4.36
N TYR A 12 -7.00 3.28 -5.47
CA TYR A 12 -8.15 4.18 -5.48
C TYR A 12 -9.44 3.46 -5.10
N GLU A 13 -9.71 2.30 -5.69
CA GLU A 13 -10.89 1.50 -5.38
C GLU A 13 -10.92 1.08 -3.89
N LEU A 14 -9.77 0.63 -3.36
CA LEU A 14 -9.64 0.32 -1.93
C LEU A 14 -9.88 1.56 -1.06
N TRP A 15 -9.37 2.73 -1.48
CA TRP A 15 -9.56 3.97 -0.73
C TRP A 15 -11.03 4.35 -0.67
N GLU A 16 -11.71 4.42 -1.80
CA GLU A 16 -13.12 4.81 -1.87
C GLU A 16 -14.04 3.84 -1.09
N ASN A 17 -13.76 2.54 -1.16
CA ASN A 17 -14.65 1.53 -0.56
C ASN A 17 -14.36 1.22 0.90
N HIS A 18 -13.10 1.37 1.35
CA HIS A 18 -12.69 0.92 2.68
C HIS A 18 -11.99 1.99 3.51
N PHE A 19 -11.52 3.09 2.91
CA PHE A 19 -10.79 4.18 3.56
C PHE A 19 -11.32 5.57 3.25
N CYS A 20 -12.59 5.69 2.85
CA CYS A 20 -13.24 6.97 2.55
C CYS A 20 -13.32 7.90 3.77
N ASP A 21 -13.24 7.33 4.98
CA ASP A 21 -13.16 8.06 6.24
C ASP A 21 -11.78 8.67 6.53
N ILE A 22 -10.74 8.25 5.81
CA ILE A 22 -9.36 8.67 6.06
C ILE A 22 -9.00 9.86 5.16
N PRO A 23 -8.64 11.02 5.76
CA PRO A 23 -8.30 12.20 4.98
C PRO A 23 -6.96 11.99 4.26
N ARG A 24 -6.97 12.19 2.94
CA ARG A 24 -5.78 12.18 2.11
C ARG A 24 -5.13 13.56 2.13
N LYS A 25 -4.43 13.88 3.23
CA LYS A 25 -3.80 15.21 3.44
C LYS A 25 -2.57 15.47 2.57
N ASN A 26 -1.94 14.42 2.05
CA ASN A 26 -0.77 14.51 1.18
C ASN A 26 -0.92 13.56 -0.02
N LEU A 27 -0.05 13.73 -1.02
CA LEU A 27 -0.09 12.89 -2.21
C LEU A 27 0.39 11.48 -1.84
N VAL A 28 -0.50 10.50 -2.02
CA VAL A 28 -0.17 9.07 -1.89
C VAL A 28 0.03 8.48 -3.26
N VAL A 29 1.23 7.97 -3.53
CA VAL A 29 1.63 7.33 -4.79
C VAL A 29 1.94 5.86 -4.54
N ILE A 30 1.50 5.00 -5.45
CA ILE A 30 1.81 3.56 -5.43
C ILE A 30 2.68 3.17 -6.63
N LYS A 31 3.59 2.21 -6.43
CA LYS A 31 4.45 1.68 -7.50
C LYS A 31 4.95 0.26 -7.23
N PHE A 32 5.36 -0.42 -8.30
CA PHE A 32 6.20 -1.61 -8.18
C PHE A 32 7.64 -1.25 -7.80
N GLY A 33 8.19 -2.02 -6.86
CA GLY A 33 9.56 -1.94 -6.40
C GLY A 33 10.49 -2.93 -7.11
N LYS A 34 11.41 -3.51 -6.32
CA LYS A 34 12.26 -4.64 -6.74
C LYS A 34 11.52 -5.97 -6.57
N TYR A 35 12.10 -7.04 -7.08
CA TYR A 35 11.68 -8.43 -6.80
C TYR A 35 12.01 -8.82 -5.35
N SER A 36 11.26 -8.25 -4.40
CA SER A 36 11.40 -8.54 -2.97
C SER A 36 10.63 -9.81 -2.62
N LYS A 37 11.34 -10.77 -2.01
CA LYS A 37 10.75 -12.06 -1.59
C LYS A 37 10.17 -12.02 -0.17
N ARG A 38 10.67 -11.12 0.69
CA ARG A 38 10.38 -11.12 2.14
C ARG A 38 9.48 -9.97 2.58
N GLN A 39 9.56 -8.83 1.89
CA GLN A 39 8.74 -7.66 2.14
C GLN A 39 7.87 -7.40 0.90
N LEU A 40 6.59 -7.73 0.99
CA LEU A 40 5.65 -7.69 -0.13
C LEU A 40 5.13 -6.28 -0.40
N GLY A 41 4.95 -5.49 0.66
CA GLY A 41 4.58 -4.08 0.65
C GLY A 41 5.50 -3.26 1.57
N SER A 42 5.56 -1.96 1.33
CA SER A 42 6.12 -1.00 2.28
C SER A 42 5.59 0.40 2.00
N ILE A 43 5.47 1.21 3.06
CA ILE A 43 5.07 2.61 3.00
C ILE A 43 6.16 3.52 3.59
N LYS A 44 6.49 4.61 2.88
CA LYS A 44 7.53 5.58 3.30
C LYS A 44 7.15 6.98 2.89
N LEU A 45 7.59 7.97 3.67
CA LEU A 45 7.64 9.36 3.19
C LEU A 45 8.79 9.53 2.19
N ALA A 46 8.51 10.20 1.09
CA ALA A 46 9.51 10.62 0.13
C ALA A 46 10.50 11.58 0.79
N ASN A 47 11.77 11.44 0.43
CA ASN A 47 12.87 12.28 0.92
C ASN A 47 13.71 12.80 -0.25
N GLY A 48 14.76 13.57 0.04
CA GLY A 48 15.62 14.16 -1.00
C GLY A 48 16.29 13.15 -1.96
N ARG A 49 16.39 11.87 -1.59
CA ARG A 49 16.90 10.80 -2.48
C ARG A 49 15.81 10.18 -3.36
N THR A 50 14.55 10.44 -3.04
CA THR A 50 13.42 9.97 -3.82
C THR A 50 13.34 10.81 -5.09
N LYS A 51 13.21 10.16 -6.25
CA LYS A 51 13.02 10.85 -7.54
C LYS A 51 11.61 11.44 -7.64
N ILE A 52 11.29 12.41 -6.77
CA ILE A 52 9.97 13.02 -6.60
C ILE A 52 9.42 13.55 -7.93
N LYS A 53 10.24 14.25 -8.72
CA LYS A 53 9.87 14.76 -10.05
C LYS A 53 9.29 13.69 -10.97
N SER A 54 9.78 12.45 -10.89
CA SER A 54 9.26 11.34 -11.68
C SER A 54 7.96 10.78 -11.13
N LEU A 55 7.72 10.86 -9.82
CA LEU A 55 6.50 10.39 -9.18
C LEU A 55 5.33 11.35 -9.45
N ILE A 56 5.60 12.66 -9.43
CA ILE A 56 4.56 13.68 -9.58
C ILE A 56 4.39 14.19 -11.02
N LYS A 57 5.11 13.62 -12.00
CA LYS A 57 5.11 14.14 -13.39
C LYS A 57 3.68 14.29 -13.95
N ASN A 58 2.81 13.34 -13.64
CA ASN A 58 1.42 13.29 -14.11
C ASN A 58 0.41 13.60 -12.99
N GLN A 59 0.87 13.97 -11.79
CA GLN A 59 0.05 14.25 -10.60
C GLN A 59 0.50 15.57 -9.95
N ARG A 60 0.97 16.51 -10.78
CA ARG A 60 1.56 17.76 -10.29
C ARG A 60 0.49 18.65 -9.70
N ASP A 61 -0.65 18.76 -10.37
CA ASP A 61 -1.76 19.59 -9.90
C ASP A 61 -2.35 18.98 -8.62
N ASP A 62 -2.56 17.66 -8.58
CA ASP A 62 -2.96 16.93 -7.37
C ASP A 62 -2.03 17.20 -6.19
N PHE A 63 -0.71 17.21 -6.42
CA PHE A 63 0.27 17.53 -5.38
C PHE A 63 0.14 18.99 -4.88
N LEU A 64 -0.10 19.93 -5.81
CA LEU A 64 -0.23 21.34 -5.49
C LEU A 64 -1.53 21.65 -4.73
N THR A 65 -2.57 20.82 -4.84
CA THR A 65 -3.82 20.98 -4.10
C THR A 65 -3.82 20.32 -2.72
N GLN A 66 -2.86 19.46 -2.40
CA GLN A 66 -2.76 18.81 -1.08
C GLN A 66 -2.51 19.80 0.06
N ASP A 67 -3.07 19.52 1.24
CA ASP A 67 -2.82 20.31 2.47
C ASP A 67 -1.33 20.26 2.87
N ASP A 68 -0.73 19.08 2.81
CA ASP A 68 0.65 18.82 3.17
C ASP A 68 1.48 18.47 1.92
N LYS A 69 2.64 19.12 1.78
CA LYS A 69 3.54 18.98 0.61
C LYS A 69 4.51 17.81 0.71
N SER A 70 4.31 16.89 1.64
CA SER A 70 4.98 15.59 1.64
C SER A 70 4.36 14.66 0.60
N ILE A 71 5.05 13.55 0.33
CA ILE A 71 4.54 12.50 -0.56
C ILE A 71 4.73 11.18 0.15
N THR A 72 3.64 10.43 0.31
CA THR A 72 3.69 9.06 0.78
C THR A 72 3.85 8.13 -0.41
N VAL A 73 4.77 7.19 -0.30
CA VAL A 73 5.06 6.21 -1.35
C VAL A 73 4.80 4.81 -0.83
N ILE A 74 3.77 4.17 -1.38
CA ILE A 74 3.50 2.75 -1.22
C ILE A 74 4.28 2.00 -2.31
N THR A 75 5.08 1.01 -1.91
CA THR A 75 5.88 0.20 -2.82
C THR A 75 5.49 -1.26 -2.66
N ILE A 76 5.04 -1.87 -3.75
CA ILE A 76 4.66 -3.29 -3.82
C ILE A 76 5.75 -4.10 -4.53
N THR A 77 5.96 -5.35 -4.13
CA THR A 77 6.95 -6.23 -4.76
C THR A 77 6.67 -6.43 -6.24
N ARG A 78 7.74 -6.46 -7.06
CA ARG A 78 7.61 -6.60 -8.52
C ARG A 78 7.04 -7.95 -8.96
N TYR A 79 7.14 -8.99 -8.12
CA TYR A 79 6.52 -10.29 -8.41
C TYR A 79 5.01 -10.19 -8.66
N PHE A 80 4.34 -9.21 -8.05
CA PHE A 80 2.90 -9.02 -8.21
C PHE A 80 2.49 -8.49 -9.58
N GLN A 81 3.46 -8.11 -10.44
CA GLN A 81 3.19 -7.83 -11.85
C GLN A 81 2.71 -9.07 -12.62
N ASN A 82 3.16 -10.25 -12.20
CA ASN A 82 2.77 -11.51 -12.81
C ASN A 82 1.37 -11.93 -12.31
N GLU A 83 0.48 -12.19 -13.25
CA GLU A 83 -0.93 -12.58 -13.01
C GLU A 83 -1.07 -13.96 -12.37
N ILE A 84 0.00 -14.75 -12.28
CA ILE A 84 0.04 -15.96 -11.45
C ILE A 84 -0.23 -15.66 -9.96
N VAL A 85 0.06 -14.43 -9.52
CA VAL A 85 -0.34 -13.94 -8.20
C VAL A 85 -1.78 -13.43 -8.30
N PRO A 86 -2.74 -13.98 -7.54
CA PRO A 86 -4.12 -13.49 -7.54
C PRO A 86 -4.21 -12.02 -7.14
N GLU A 87 -5.19 -11.32 -7.70
CA GLU A 87 -5.42 -9.90 -7.40
C GLU A 87 -5.68 -9.65 -5.91
N ASP A 88 -6.40 -10.54 -5.25
CA ASP A 88 -6.68 -10.46 -3.82
C ASP A 88 -5.42 -10.32 -2.95
N ILE A 89 -4.32 -10.97 -3.34
CA ILE A 89 -3.02 -10.87 -2.65
C ILE A 89 -2.44 -9.46 -2.80
N VAL A 90 -2.61 -8.86 -3.97
CA VAL A 90 -2.20 -7.48 -4.25
C VAL A 90 -3.06 -6.52 -3.43
N ARG A 91 -4.39 -6.68 -3.47
CA ARG A 91 -5.35 -5.87 -2.71
C ARG A 91 -5.07 -5.91 -1.21
N ALA A 92 -4.89 -7.10 -0.64
CA ALA A 92 -4.57 -7.27 0.77
C ALA A 92 -3.28 -6.56 1.16
N THR A 93 -2.24 -6.65 0.32
CA THR A 93 -0.96 -5.99 0.57
C THR A 93 -1.10 -4.47 0.50
N ILE A 94 -1.86 -3.93 -0.46
CA ILE A 94 -2.12 -2.48 -0.55
C ILE A 94 -2.91 -2.00 0.68
N ALA A 95 -3.98 -2.72 1.05
CA ALA A 95 -4.80 -2.39 2.21
C ALA A 95 -3.98 -2.39 3.52
N HIS A 96 -3.05 -3.33 3.67
CA HIS A 96 -2.12 -3.36 4.80
C HIS A 96 -1.29 -2.07 4.90
N GLU A 97 -0.72 -1.61 3.79
CA GLU A 97 0.04 -0.36 3.75
C GLU A 97 -0.86 0.87 3.97
N MET A 98 -2.12 0.83 3.53
CA MET A 98 -3.09 1.90 3.80
C MET A 98 -3.50 1.95 5.28
N CYS A 99 -3.55 0.82 5.99
CA CYS A 99 -3.74 0.82 7.45
C CYS A 99 -2.59 1.53 8.17
N HIS A 100 -1.34 1.34 7.70
CA HIS A 100 -0.22 2.13 8.22
C HIS A 100 -0.41 3.63 8.01
N TYR A 101 -0.85 4.04 6.82
CA TYR A 101 -1.18 5.45 6.55
C TYR A 101 -2.24 5.97 7.51
N ALA A 102 -3.37 5.26 7.64
CA ALA A 102 -4.48 5.63 8.50
C ALA A 102 -4.08 5.79 9.97
N HIS A 103 -3.10 5.01 10.44
CA HIS A 103 -2.57 5.09 11.81
C HIS A 103 -1.49 6.17 12.01
N GLY A 104 -1.20 6.99 11.00
CA GLY A 104 -0.19 8.05 11.08
C GLY A 104 1.22 7.62 10.69
N PHE A 105 1.45 6.38 10.28
CA PHE A 105 2.78 5.93 9.85
C PHE A 105 3.07 6.36 8.42
N SER A 106 4.21 6.99 8.20
CA SER A 106 4.62 7.48 6.87
C SER A 106 3.55 8.36 6.20
N SER A 107 2.84 9.13 7.03
CA SER A 107 1.74 10.03 6.64
C SER A 107 1.81 11.31 7.46
N PRO A 108 1.13 12.40 7.05
CA PRO A 108 0.98 13.61 7.84
C PRO A 108 -0.13 13.51 8.92
N LEU A 109 -0.77 12.35 9.07
CA LEU A 109 -1.80 12.14 10.10
C LEU A 109 -1.16 11.99 11.48
N GLU A 110 -1.92 12.30 12.52
CA GLU A 110 -1.48 12.08 13.89
C GLU A 110 -1.24 10.58 14.13
N LYS A 111 -0.12 10.28 14.78
CA LYS A 111 0.31 8.90 15.03
C LYS A 111 -0.52 8.30 16.16
N GLN A 112 -1.37 7.33 15.81
CA GLN A 112 -2.30 6.72 16.78
C GLN A 112 -1.62 5.69 17.70
N PHE A 113 -0.48 5.12 17.27
CA PHE A 113 0.22 4.07 17.99
C PHE A 113 1.73 4.29 17.97
N ASN A 114 2.44 3.87 19.02
CA ASN A 114 3.90 3.96 19.04
C ASN A 114 4.56 3.08 17.98
N ASN A 115 4.03 1.87 17.76
CA ASN A 115 4.58 0.88 16.84
C ASN A 115 3.50 0.35 15.89
N PRO A 116 3.83 0.13 14.62
CA PRO A 116 2.85 -0.17 13.57
C PRO A 116 2.14 -1.51 13.69
N HIS A 117 2.65 -2.47 14.45
CA HIS A 117 2.02 -3.80 14.64
C HIS A 117 1.78 -4.16 16.10
N GLN A 118 1.99 -3.23 17.03
CA GLN A 118 1.81 -3.49 18.45
C GLN A 118 0.36 -3.85 18.74
N GLY A 119 0.13 -4.94 19.48
CA GLY A 119 -1.22 -5.35 19.87
C GLY A 119 -2.17 -5.68 18.70
N ARG A 120 -1.62 -6.07 17.54
CA ARG A 120 -2.37 -6.42 16.32
C ARG A 120 -3.25 -5.27 15.80
N VAL A 121 -2.77 -4.03 15.90
CA VAL A 121 -3.53 -2.84 15.46
C VAL A 121 -3.89 -2.89 13.98
N ILE A 122 -3.01 -3.40 13.11
CA ILE A 122 -3.32 -3.54 11.69
C ILE A 122 -4.42 -4.58 11.45
N ASP A 123 -4.36 -5.74 12.10
CA ASP A 123 -5.40 -6.77 11.96
C ASP A 123 -6.76 -6.25 12.41
N LYS A 124 -6.78 -5.49 13.52
CA LYS A 124 -7.98 -4.83 14.02
C LYS A 124 -8.51 -3.78 13.05
N GLU A 125 -7.62 -3.00 12.42
CA GLU A 125 -7.97 -2.01 11.42
C GLU A 125 -8.56 -2.64 10.16
N LEU A 126 -7.89 -3.68 9.62
CA LEU A 126 -8.39 -4.45 8.48
C LEU A 126 -9.77 -5.04 8.78
N LYS A 127 -9.96 -5.58 9.99
CA LYS A 127 -11.26 -6.08 10.44
C LYS A 127 -12.33 -4.99 10.48
N LYS A 128 -12.02 -3.84 11.07
CA LYS A 128 -12.93 -2.68 11.11
C LYS A 128 -13.36 -2.25 9.71
N ARG A 129 -12.48 -2.40 8.72
CA ARG A 129 -12.70 -2.05 7.30
C ARG A 129 -13.35 -3.15 6.47
N GLY A 130 -13.73 -4.28 7.06
CA GLY A 130 -14.34 -5.42 6.34
C GLY A 130 -13.36 -6.27 5.53
N LEU A 131 -12.05 -6.12 5.76
CA LEU A 131 -10.98 -6.78 5.00
C LEU A 131 -10.36 -7.97 5.75
N GLU A 132 -10.95 -8.40 6.88
CA GLU A 132 -10.43 -9.53 7.69
C GLU A 132 -10.36 -10.83 6.88
N GLN A 133 -11.39 -11.15 6.11
CA GLN A 133 -11.44 -12.39 5.34
C GLN A 133 -10.41 -12.38 4.21
N LEU A 134 -10.31 -11.27 3.48
CA LEU A 134 -9.30 -11.05 2.44
C LEU A 134 -7.88 -11.27 2.97
N GLN A 135 -7.57 -10.74 4.17
CA GLN A 135 -6.27 -10.92 4.81
C GLN A 135 -6.00 -12.40 5.16
N LYS A 136 -6.98 -13.09 5.75
CA LYS A 136 -6.85 -14.51 6.12
C LYS A 136 -6.61 -15.41 4.90
N ASP A 137 -7.35 -15.17 3.83
CA ASP A 137 -7.21 -15.94 2.59
C ASP A 137 -5.86 -15.65 1.91
N THR A 138 -5.41 -14.40 1.98
CA THR A 138 -4.07 -14.00 1.52
C THR A 138 -2.97 -14.72 2.29
N ASP A 139 -3.02 -14.73 3.62
CA ASP A 139 -2.01 -15.40 4.45
C ASP A 139 -1.94 -16.91 4.16
N LYS A 140 -3.11 -17.54 3.99
CA LYS A 140 -3.21 -18.96 3.63
C LYS A 140 -2.61 -19.22 2.25
N TRP A 141 -2.93 -18.38 1.26
CA TRP A 141 -2.43 -18.55 -0.09
C TRP A 141 -0.91 -18.33 -0.17
N LEU A 142 -0.38 -17.29 0.47
CA LEU A 142 1.06 -17.00 0.49
C LEU A 142 1.84 -18.15 1.14
N LYS A 143 1.34 -18.71 2.24
CA LYS A 143 1.97 -19.86 2.91
C LYS A 143 2.15 -21.07 1.98
N VAL A 144 1.21 -21.31 1.06
CA VAL A 144 1.22 -22.48 0.17
C VAL A 144 1.97 -22.22 -1.14
N ASN A 145 1.87 -21.01 -1.69
CA ASN A 145 2.25 -20.74 -3.08
C ASN A 145 3.49 -19.85 -3.22
N TRP A 146 3.82 -19.04 -2.22
CA TRP A 146 4.79 -17.96 -2.39
C TRP A 146 6.21 -18.45 -2.71
N ILE A 147 6.67 -19.51 -2.03
CA ILE A 147 7.98 -20.11 -2.28
C ILE A 147 8.09 -20.61 -3.72
N LYS A 148 7.02 -21.20 -4.26
CA LYS A 148 7.01 -21.71 -5.64
C LYS A 148 7.16 -20.56 -6.63
N ILE A 149 6.55 -19.41 -6.36
CA ILE A 149 6.58 -18.25 -7.28
C ILE A 149 7.93 -17.54 -7.27
N VAL A 150 8.56 -17.39 -6.11
CA VAL A 150 9.80 -16.60 -5.98
C VAL A 150 11.09 -17.39 -6.19
N TYR A 151 10.99 -18.71 -6.41
CA TYR A 151 12.12 -19.61 -6.69
C TYR A 151 11.89 -20.48 -7.95
N GLN A 152 10.93 -20.09 -8.79
CA GLN A 152 10.81 -20.55 -10.17
C GLN A 152 11.91 -19.98 -11.06
#